data_AF-A0A520QI42-F1
#
_entry.id   AF-A0A520QI42-F1
#
_cell.length_a   1.000
_cell.length_b   1.000
_cell.length_c   1.000
_cell.angle_alpha   90.00
_cell.angle_beta   90.00
_cell.angle_gamma   90.00
#
_symmetry.space_group_name_H-M   'P 1'
#
loop_
_entity.id
_entity.type
_entity.pdbx_description
1 polymer ?
#
loop_
_entity_poly.entity_id
_entity_poly.type
_entity_poly.pdbx_seq_one_letter_code
_entity_poly.pdbx_strand_id
1 'polypeptide(L)'
;MLHRQTPGALLALLSLAGCAEDLAPADAGTLPPTSGAFTHETGADGTITTTVDATDAEAWQRLDLDSGRSVDAGWDLAFRRFFVRTNGGVSGTAGVQVAVAEGAFEDVTRAPESGWSAARPDGEADDDEEPDTVFNDGEDDWYDYDPETHTLTPKDRVYVVSSSEGRFFKLQILGYYDDAGSPARLRFRWAEIAAPMSTLPDAGPGMTPDAGIGDAGVTPVPADAIEVDASGTEWVYLSVAAGVVAVTDPATSTDWDLALQRTDIRTNSGSSGPGFGGARRDARGLAFDAIEDASTLGFVTDAVRDGASPGRIETSVNPAFDGEGGSPAWYDYDPSTHRVTAGDRVYLLRMANGDHAKLRIWRWEDGVFHLSLAPIARRIETATLEVDASASDAWRYVSLRGDGVVEVTEAATDAAWDLGLSRTRLRTNGGTSGEGLGAAAESAATAIAELTSAPESGWETDVDSLAEGPPGSPTYSGNPALAGWYDYDPATHAVSPRAVVFALRSADGHLAKVQITSWADGVFRLQYAFAGPGATGF
;
A
#
# COMPACT_ATOMS: atom_id res chain seq x y z
N MET A 1 46.75 -32.84 -67.31
CA MET A 1 46.87 -31.38 -67.12
C MET A 1 45.83 -30.96 -66.10
N LEU A 2 46.31 -30.29 -65.04
CA LEU A 2 45.67 -29.46 -64.00
C LEU A 2 44.24 -29.73 -63.47
N HIS A 3 44.19 -29.76 -62.12
CA HIS A 3 43.16 -29.26 -61.16
C HIS A 3 41.88 -30.10 -60.96
N ARG A 4 41.70 -30.83 -59.83
CA ARG A 4 41.42 -30.48 -58.40
C ARG A 4 39.97 -30.06 -58.10
N GLN A 5 39.32 -30.94 -57.30
CA GLN A 5 38.34 -30.74 -56.19
C GLN A 5 36.95 -30.19 -56.58
N THR A 6 35.80 -30.73 -56.18
CA THR A 6 35.29 -31.23 -54.88
C THR A 6 33.99 -32.06 -55.12
N PRO A 7 33.60 -33.04 -54.27
CA PRO A 7 32.23 -33.58 -54.25
C PRO A 7 31.38 -32.98 -53.12
N GLY A 8 30.13 -32.64 -53.44
CA GLY A 8 29.15 -32.04 -52.53
C GLY A 8 28.75 -32.99 -51.40
N ALA A 9 28.76 -32.45 -50.18
CA ALA A 9 28.30 -33.13 -48.98
C ALA A 9 26.81 -32.88 -48.75
N LEU A 10 26.09 -34.00 -48.60
CA LEU A 10 24.70 -34.14 -48.21
C LEU A 10 24.52 -33.62 -46.77
N LEU A 11 23.77 -32.54 -46.58
CA LEU A 11 23.46 -32.01 -45.25
C LEU A 11 22.16 -32.67 -44.74
N ALA A 12 22.28 -33.50 -43.72
CA ALA A 12 21.17 -34.11 -43.01
C ALA A 12 20.48 -33.04 -42.12
N LEU A 13 19.16 -32.89 -42.26
CA LEU A 13 18.35 -32.09 -41.35
C LEU A 13 18.23 -32.81 -39.99
N LEU A 14 18.80 -32.23 -38.94
CA LEU A 14 18.45 -32.51 -37.54
C LEU A 14 17.30 -31.57 -37.15
N SER A 15 16.11 -32.13 -36.92
CA SER A 15 14.99 -31.44 -36.28
C SER A 15 15.20 -31.44 -34.76
N LEU A 16 15.62 -30.32 -34.20
CA LEU A 16 15.56 -30.05 -32.76
C LEU A 16 14.11 -29.65 -32.44
N ALA A 17 13.39 -30.53 -31.74
CA ALA A 17 12.15 -30.17 -31.05
C ALA A 17 12.53 -29.39 -29.79
N GLY A 18 12.58 -28.06 -29.90
CA GLY A 18 12.51 -27.19 -28.73
C GLY A 18 11.06 -27.15 -28.27
N CYS A 19 10.79 -27.61 -27.07
CA CYS A 19 9.54 -27.32 -26.38
C CYS A 19 9.49 -25.80 -26.20
N ALA A 20 8.61 -25.15 -26.95
CA ALA A 20 8.21 -23.79 -26.65
C ALA A 20 7.38 -23.84 -25.36
N GLU A 21 7.79 -23.10 -24.32
CA GLU A 21 6.89 -22.73 -23.24
C GLU A 21 5.62 -22.15 -23.86
N ASP A 22 4.51 -22.82 -23.58
CA ASP A 22 3.17 -22.39 -23.93
C ASP A 22 2.86 -21.13 -23.10
N LEU A 23 3.17 -19.95 -23.66
CA LEU A 23 2.76 -18.65 -23.15
C LEU A 23 1.27 -18.46 -23.42
N ALA A 24 0.44 -19.26 -22.74
CA ALA A 24 -0.95 -18.95 -22.57
C ALA A 24 -1.06 -17.71 -21.64
N PRO A 25 -1.93 -16.74 -21.95
CA PRO A 25 -2.24 -15.65 -21.02
C PRO A 25 -2.76 -16.26 -19.71
N ALA A 26 -2.24 -15.77 -18.57
CA ALA A 26 -2.66 -16.23 -17.25
C ALA A 26 -4.16 -15.98 -17.07
N ASP A 27 -4.94 -17.06 -17.01
CA ASP A 27 -6.33 -17.01 -16.55
C ASP A 27 -6.34 -16.57 -15.08
N ALA A 28 -6.98 -15.44 -14.82
CA ALA A 28 -7.31 -15.01 -13.47
C ALA A 28 -8.33 -16.00 -12.88
N GLY A 29 -7.89 -16.85 -11.94
CA GLY A 29 -8.79 -17.70 -11.15
C GLY A 29 -8.27 -19.09 -10.77
N THR A 30 -7.12 -19.53 -11.28
CA THR A 30 -6.51 -20.81 -10.89
C THR A 30 -5.05 -20.63 -10.51
N LEU A 31 -4.68 -21.07 -9.30
CA LEU A 31 -3.30 -21.08 -8.83
C LEU A 31 -2.43 -21.92 -9.77
N PRO A 32 -1.16 -21.54 -9.99
CA PRO A 32 -0.25 -22.36 -10.79
C PRO A 32 -0.03 -23.70 -10.06
N PRO A 33 0.03 -24.84 -10.77
CA PRO A 33 0.30 -26.14 -10.13
C PRO A 33 1.72 -26.19 -9.51
N THR A 34 2.65 -25.40 -10.04
CA THR A 34 4.00 -25.23 -9.50
C THR A 34 4.47 -23.78 -9.63
N SER A 35 5.17 -23.28 -8.62
CA SER A 35 5.81 -21.96 -8.64
C SER A 35 7.04 -21.95 -7.75
N GLY A 36 8.23 -21.74 -8.30
CA GLY A 36 9.48 -21.84 -7.53
C GLY A 36 9.62 -23.18 -6.82
N ALA A 37 9.81 -23.15 -5.50
CA ALA A 37 9.90 -24.34 -4.64
C ALA A 37 8.54 -24.92 -4.23
N PHE A 38 7.42 -24.35 -4.69
CA PHE A 38 6.07 -24.72 -4.30
C PHE A 38 5.38 -25.59 -5.35
N THR A 39 4.67 -26.62 -4.88
CA THR A 39 3.75 -27.44 -5.68
C THR A 39 2.38 -27.43 -5.03
N HIS A 40 1.33 -27.18 -5.82
CA HIS A 40 -0.04 -26.99 -5.35
C HIS A 40 -0.97 -28.07 -5.92
N GLU A 41 -1.81 -28.62 -5.04
CA GLU A 41 -2.90 -29.53 -5.38
C GLU A 41 -4.21 -28.90 -4.89
N THR A 42 -5.08 -28.48 -5.82
CA THR A 42 -6.40 -27.92 -5.48
C THR A 42 -7.44 -29.02 -5.39
N GLY A 43 -8.07 -29.14 -4.21
CA GLY A 43 -9.19 -30.03 -3.93
C GLY A 43 -10.51 -29.55 -4.56
N ALA A 44 -11.49 -30.45 -4.65
CA ALA A 44 -12.80 -30.14 -5.22
C ALA A 44 -13.63 -29.14 -4.37
N ASP A 45 -13.27 -28.99 -3.11
CA ASP A 45 -13.82 -28.06 -2.13
C ASP A 45 -13.13 -26.68 -2.15
N GLY A 46 -12.12 -26.49 -3.00
CA GLY A 46 -11.32 -25.26 -3.07
C GLY A 46 -10.15 -25.23 -2.09
N THR A 47 -9.98 -26.24 -1.23
CA THR A 47 -8.82 -26.35 -0.35
C THR A 47 -7.57 -26.64 -1.16
N ILE A 48 -6.49 -25.90 -0.94
CA ILE A 48 -5.21 -26.08 -1.63
C ILE A 48 -4.24 -26.77 -0.68
N THR A 49 -3.65 -27.87 -1.14
CA THR A 49 -2.53 -28.50 -0.46
C THR A 49 -1.23 -28.08 -1.14
N THR A 50 -0.36 -27.41 -0.40
CA THR A 50 0.95 -26.98 -0.89
C THR A 50 2.05 -27.82 -0.26
N THR A 51 3.00 -28.24 -1.08
CA THR A 51 4.30 -28.76 -0.62
C THR A 51 5.39 -27.76 -1.00
N VAL A 52 6.27 -27.41 -0.06
CA VAL A 52 7.44 -26.56 -0.31
C VAL A 52 8.75 -27.34 -0.14
N ASP A 53 9.70 -27.13 -1.05
CA ASP A 53 11.10 -27.53 -0.88
C ASP A 53 11.88 -26.47 -0.09
N ALA A 54 11.92 -26.61 1.24
CA ALA A 54 12.64 -25.71 2.13
C ALA A 54 13.99 -26.32 2.59
N THR A 55 14.56 -27.25 1.81
CA THR A 55 15.78 -28.00 2.20
C THR A 55 17.05 -27.16 2.22
N ASP A 56 17.06 -26.04 1.50
CA ASP A 56 18.14 -25.05 1.56
C ASP A 56 18.21 -24.43 2.97
N ALA A 57 19.40 -24.39 3.56
CA ALA A 57 19.61 -23.85 4.91
C ALA A 57 19.73 -22.32 4.93
N GLU A 58 19.97 -21.69 3.77
CA GLU A 58 20.23 -20.27 3.65
C GLU A 58 19.07 -19.55 2.93
N ALA A 59 18.49 -20.19 1.91
CA ALA A 59 17.47 -19.58 1.06
C ALA A 59 16.04 -19.71 1.62
N TRP A 60 15.38 -18.57 1.79
CA TRP A 60 13.96 -18.48 2.09
C TRP A 60 13.12 -18.71 0.83
N GLN A 61 12.17 -19.65 0.91
CA GLN A 61 11.16 -19.85 -0.12
C GLN A 61 9.93 -19.01 0.24
N ARG A 62 9.64 -17.98 -0.54
CA ARG A 62 8.61 -16.98 -0.26
C ARG A 62 7.36 -17.27 -1.08
N LEU A 63 6.21 -17.35 -0.42
CA LEU A 63 4.91 -17.59 -1.03
C LEU A 63 4.01 -16.39 -0.81
N ASP A 64 3.42 -15.90 -1.89
CA ASP A 64 2.22 -15.09 -1.88
C ASP A 64 0.99 -16.03 -1.94
N LEU A 65 0.14 -16.00 -0.91
CA LEU A 65 -1.08 -16.81 -0.80
C LEU A 65 -2.19 -16.28 -1.72
N ASP A 66 -2.17 -15.00 -2.08
CA ASP A 66 -3.17 -14.41 -2.95
C ASP A 66 -3.08 -14.95 -4.37
N SER A 67 -1.85 -15.12 -4.87
CA SER A 67 -1.57 -15.65 -6.21
C SER A 67 -1.06 -17.09 -6.26
N GLY A 68 -0.66 -17.65 -5.11
CA GLY A 68 0.01 -18.95 -5.01
C GLY A 68 1.37 -18.99 -5.72
N ARG A 69 2.07 -17.85 -5.82
CA ARG A 69 3.34 -17.75 -6.53
C ARG A 69 4.52 -17.53 -5.61
N SER A 70 5.66 -18.04 -6.05
CA SER A 70 6.97 -17.67 -5.50
C SER A 70 7.31 -16.25 -5.92
N VAL A 71 7.49 -15.34 -4.97
CA VAL A 71 7.75 -13.90 -5.24
C VAL A 71 8.86 -13.33 -4.37
N ASP A 72 9.55 -12.30 -4.85
CA ASP A 72 10.61 -11.61 -4.08
C ASP A 72 10.05 -10.52 -3.15
N ALA A 73 8.94 -9.89 -3.53
CA ALA A 73 8.24 -8.85 -2.79
C ALA A 73 6.73 -9.15 -2.79
N GLY A 74 6.00 -8.66 -1.77
CA GLY A 74 4.58 -8.98 -1.60
C GLY A 74 4.29 -10.44 -1.22
N TRP A 75 5.29 -11.14 -0.67
CA TRP A 75 5.08 -12.49 -0.12
C TRP A 75 4.32 -12.41 1.20
N ASP A 76 3.59 -13.46 1.56
CA ASP A 76 2.90 -13.54 2.85
C ASP A 76 3.68 -14.38 3.84
N LEU A 77 4.08 -15.58 3.41
CA LEU A 77 4.80 -16.56 4.21
C LEU A 77 6.13 -16.90 3.56
N ALA A 78 7.17 -17.10 4.36
CA ALA A 78 8.45 -17.60 3.90
C ALA A 78 8.89 -18.82 4.70
N PHE A 79 9.45 -19.81 4.01
CA PHE A 79 9.84 -21.10 4.57
C PHE A 79 11.34 -21.33 4.41
N ARG A 80 12.01 -21.73 5.49
CA ARG A 80 13.41 -22.18 5.47
C ARG A 80 13.60 -23.22 6.56
N ARG A 81 13.93 -24.45 6.18
CA ARG A 81 13.91 -25.59 7.10
C ARG A 81 12.56 -25.69 7.82
N PHE A 82 12.54 -25.67 9.15
CA PHE A 82 11.34 -25.72 9.96
C PHE A 82 10.83 -24.33 10.37
N PHE A 83 11.51 -23.26 9.99
CA PHE A 83 11.08 -21.89 10.28
C PHE A 83 10.04 -21.41 9.26
N VAL A 84 9.03 -20.71 9.78
CA VAL A 84 8.02 -20.00 8.99
C VAL A 84 8.03 -18.53 9.38
N ARG A 85 8.36 -17.65 8.43
CA ARG A 85 8.29 -16.19 8.59
C ARG A 85 7.01 -15.62 8.00
N THR A 86 6.62 -14.46 8.50
CA THR A 86 5.48 -13.67 8.02
C THR A 86 5.97 -12.30 7.56
N ASN A 87 5.42 -11.74 6.48
CA ASN A 87 5.85 -10.42 5.95
C ASN A 87 5.19 -9.26 6.70
N GLY A 88 5.28 -9.27 8.02
CA GLY A 88 4.77 -8.22 8.90
C GLY A 88 5.69 -8.00 10.09
N GLY A 89 5.51 -6.87 10.77
CA GLY A 89 6.33 -6.51 11.93
C GLY A 89 7.81 -6.35 11.55
N VAL A 90 8.71 -6.99 12.29
CA VAL A 90 10.17 -6.86 12.03
C VAL A 90 10.65 -7.65 10.81
N SER A 91 9.83 -8.58 10.32
CA SER A 91 10.19 -9.45 9.18
C SER A 91 9.85 -8.84 7.82
N GLY A 92 9.06 -7.77 7.77
CA GLY A 92 8.79 -7.04 6.53
C GLY A 92 7.63 -6.05 6.63
N THR A 93 7.41 -5.29 5.54
CA THR A 93 6.52 -4.12 5.52
C THR A 93 5.12 -4.39 4.95
N ALA A 94 4.81 -5.64 4.61
CA ALA A 94 3.53 -5.97 3.95
C ALA A 94 2.35 -6.16 4.92
N GLY A 95 2.56 -5.94 6.23
CA GLY A 95 1.48 -5.91 7.21
C GLY A 95 0.84 -7.27 7.51
N VAL A 96 1.49 -8.38 7.14
CA VAL A 96 0.95 -9.73 7.36
C VAL A 96 0.84 -10.03 8.86
N GLN A 97 -0.32 -10.53 9.28
CA GLN A 97 -0.59 -10.93 10.65
C GLN A 97 -1.16 -12.35 10.69
N VAL A 98 -0.90 -13.08 11.77
CA VAL A 98 -1.38 -14.45 11.97
C VAL A 98 -2.09 -14.55 13.30
N ALA A 99 -3.20 -15.29 13.33
CA ALA A 99 -3.91 -15.68 14.53
C ALA A 99 -4.05 -17.20 14.59
N VAL A 100 -4.14 -17.76 15.80
CA VAL A 100 -4.50 -19.17 15.99
C VAL A 100 -6.02 -19.28 16.09
N ALA A 101 -6.64 -20.13 15.27
CA ALA A 101 -8.06 -20.38 15.30
C ALA A 101 -8.39 -21.63 16.12
N GLU A 102 -9.50 -21.58 16.86
CA GLU A 102 -10.05 -22.72 17.56
C GLU A 102 -10.91 -23.59 16.63
N GLY A 103 -10.87 -24.91 16.84
CA GLY A 103 -11.68 -25.88 16.12
C GLY A 103 -10.95 -26.58 14.97
N ALA A 104 -11.67 -27.46 14.26
CA ALA A 104 -11.11 -28.19 13.14
C ALA A 104 -10.99 -27.28 11.90
N PHE A 105 -10.05 -27.59 11.01
CA PHE A 105 -9.83 -26.84 9.76
C PHE A 105 -11.11 -26.60 8.95
N GLU A 106 -12.02 -27.58 8.91
CA GLU A 106 -13.28 -27.45 8.16
C GLU A 106 -14.27 -26.46 8.80
N ASP A 107 -14.21 -26.29 10.12
CA ASP A 107 -15.11 -25.42 10.87
C ASP A 107 -14.67 -23.96 10.79
N VAL A 108 -13.37 -23.72 10.58
CA VAL A 108 -12.83 -22.38 10.34
C VAL A 108 -13.23 -21.93 8.95
N THR A 109 -14.33 -21.18 8.87
CA THR A 109 -14.84 -20.58 7.63
C THR A 109 -14.71 -19.06 7.64
N ARG A 110 -14.15 -18.52 8.72
CA ARG A 110 -14.04 -17.10 8.99
C ARG A 110 -12.83 -16.79 9.86
N ALA A 111 -12.19 -15.66 9.59
CA ALA A 111 -11.08 -15.17 10.39
C ALA A 111 -11.53 -14.75 11.80
N PRO A 112 -10.69 -14.93 12.84
CA PRO A 112 -11.01 -14.54 14.20
C PRO A 112 -11.00 -13.01 14.39
N GLU A 113 -11.79 -12.54 15.36
CA GLU A 113 -11.88 -11.11 15.70
C GLU A 113 -10.62 -10.57 16.42
N SER A 114 -9.86 -11.44 17.07
CA SER A 114 -8.69 -11.08 17.87
C SER A 114 -7.65 -12.20 17.87
N GLY A 115 -6.52 -11.96 18.53
CA GLY A 115 -5.41 -12.93 18.58
C GLY A 115 -4.40 -12.80 17.43
N TRP A 116 -4.49 -11.71 16.66
CA TRP A 116 -3.55 -11.39 15.58
C TRP A 116 -2.19 -11.00 16.13
N SER A 117 -1.13 -11.49 15.50
CA SER A 117 0.25 -11.16 15.81
C SER A 117 1.08 -11.09 14.52
N ALA A 118 1.90 -10.05 14.41
CA ALA A 118 2.94 -9.94 13.40
C ALA A 118 4.27 -10.50 13.95
N ALA A 119 5.29 -10.65 13.09
CA ALA A 119 6.61 -11.07 13.55
C ALA A 119 7.20 -10.04 14.54
N ARG A 120 7.70 -10.55 15.67
CA ARG A 120 8.35 -9.76 16.72
C ARG A 120 9.88 -9.93 16.62
N PRO A 121 10.68 -9.02 17.20
CA PRO A 121 12.10 -9.28 17.39
C PRO A 121 12.30 -10.65 18.05
N ASP A 122 13.42 -11.29 17.71
CA ASP A 122 13.93 -12.50 18.35
C ASP A 122 13.85 -12.42 19.88
N GLY A 123 13.25 -13.46 20.46
CA GLY A 123 13.01 -13.60 21.89
C GLY A 123 14.21 -14.16 22.65
N GLU A 124 13.98 -14.55 23.90
CA GLU A 124 15.00 -15.24 24.73
C GLU A 124 14.51 -16.67 25.07
N ALA A 125 13.48 -17.15 24.36
CA ALA A 125 12.82 -18.43 24.61
C ALA A 125 13.60 -19.61 24.02
N ASP A 126 14.36 -19.36 22.95
CA ASP A 126 15.28 -20.30 22.33
C ASP A 126 16.65 -19.64 22.03
N ASP A 127 17.56 -20.42 21.43
CA ASP A 127 18.94 -20.01 21.15
C ASP A 127 19.16 -19.64 19.67
N ASP A 128 18.11 -19.50 18.87
CA ASP A 128 18.26 -19.08 17.48
C ASP A 128 18.26 -17.54 17.34
N GLU A 129 18.34 -17.03 16.11
CA GLU A 129 18.41 -15.58 15.83
C GLU A 129 17.23 -15.16 14.93
N GLU A 130 16.19 -15.99 14.87
CA GLU A 130 15.05 -15.76 14.00
C GLU A 130 13.98 -14.90 14.69
N PRO A 131 13.31 -13.99 13.96
CA PRO A 131 12.17 -13.27 14.51
C PRO A 131 11.06 -14.20 15.00
N ASP A 132 10.56 -13.98 16.22
CA ASP A 132 9.43 -14.72 16.78
C ASP A 132 8.18 -14.54 15.92
N THR A 133 7.53 -15.64 15.55
CA THR A 133 6.23 -15.65 14.88
C THR A 133 5.25 -16.58 15.60
N VAL A 134 3.97 -16.52 15.23
CA VAL A 134 2.95 -17.45 15.74
C VAL A 134 3.26 -18.92 15.39
N PHE A 135 4.16 -19.17 14.43
CA PHE A 135 4.61 -20.51 14.07
C PHE A 135 5.84 -20.95 14.85
N ASN A 136 6.71 -20.02 15.24
CA ASN A 136 8.05 -20.30 15.77
C ASN A 136 8.40 -19.19 16.77
N ASP A 137 8.17 -19.42 18.06
CA ASP A 137 8.47 -18.49 19.15
C ASP A 137 9.23 -19.14 20.32
N GLY A 138 9.70 -20.39 20.13
CA GLY A 138 10.45 -21.15 21.11
C GLY A 138 9.61 -21.71 22.26
N GLU A 139 8.42 -21.16 22.52
CA GLU A 139 7.52 -21.61 23.59
C GLU A 139 6.41 -22.53 23.06
N ASP A 140 5.77 -22.18 21.94
CA ASP A 140 4.61 -22.87 21.39
C ASP A 140 4.67 -23.01 19.86
N ASP A 141 5.83 -23.47 19.38
CA ASP A 141 6.12 -23.79 17.98
C ASP A 141 5.01 -24.63 17.29
N TRP A 142 4.94 -24.55 15.97
CA TRP A 142 3.96 -25.27 15.17
C TRP A 142 4.07 -26.79 15.24
N TYR A 143 5.15 -27.32 15.83
CA TYR A 143 5.43 -28.74 15.99
C TYR A 143 5.66 -29.12 17.45
N ASP A 144 5.47 -30.41 17.74
CA ASP A 144 6.04 -31.09 18.91
C ASP A 144 7.36 -31.75 18.52
N TYR A 145 8.40 -31.49 19.29
CA TYR A 145 9.71 -32.10 19.10
C TYR A 145 9.93 -33.28 20.05
N ASP A 146 10.25 -34.43 19.47
CA ASP A 146 10.67 -35.61 20.22
C ASP A 146 12.21 -35.63 20.37
N PRO A 147 12.76 -35.42 21.58
CA PRO A 147 14.20 -35.39 21.80
C PRO A 147 14.86 -36.77 21.69
N GLU A 148 14.12 -37.89 21.74
CA GLU A 148 14.67 -39.23 21.57
C GLU A 148 14.89 -39.57 20.09
N THR A 149 13.97 -39.15 19.24
CA THR A 149 13.98 -39.48 17.80
C THR A 149 14.39 -38.31 16.91
N HIS A 150 14.52 -37.11 17.46
CA HIS A 150 14.74 -35.85 16.74
C HIS A 150 13.68 -35.59 15.65
N THR A 151 12.44 -35.97 15.94
CA THR A 151 11.32 -35.89 15.00
C THR A 151 10.43 -34.68 15.32
N LEU A 152 10.06 -33.92 14.29
CA LEU A 152 9.07 -32.83 14.38
C LEU A 152 7.69 -33.34 13.94
N THR A 153 6.72 -33.29 14.83
CA THR A 153 5.33 -33.66 14.52
C THR A 153 4.48 -32.39 14.51
N PRO A 154 3.84 -32.01 13.39
CA PRO A 154 2.96 -30.85 13.38
C PRO A 154 1.85 -30.98 14.42
N LYS A 155 1.59 -29.90 15.16
CA LYS A 155 0.42 -29.80 16.03
C LYS A 155 -0.85 -29.74 15.18
N ASP A 156 -1.94 -30.31 15.69
CA ASP A 156 -3.27 -30.17 15.07
C ASP A 156 -3.83 -28.76 15.33
N ARG A 157 -3.26 -27.78 14.62
CA ARG A 157 -3.54 -26.36 14.80
C ARG A 157 -3.94 -25.72 13.47
N VAL A 158 -4.94 -24.85 13.53
CA VAL A 158 -5.35 -24.02 12.40
C VAL A 158 -4.88 -22.60 12.67
N TYR A 159 -4.16 -22.04 11.72
CA TYR A 159 -3.77 -20.64 11.69
C TYR A 159 -4.70 -19.89 10.75
N VAL A 160 -4.89 -18.61 10.99
CA VAL A 160 -5.46 -17.70 10.02
C VAL A 160 -4.43 -16.62 9.71
N VAL A 161 -4.16 -16.42 8.43
CA VAL A 161 -3.22 -15.42 7.91
C VAL A 161 -4.03 -14.29 7.28
N SER A 162 -3.78 -13.06 7.71
CA SER A 162 -4.15 -11.85 6.98
C SER A 162 -3.03 -11.55 5.98
N SER A 163 -3.32 -11.71 4.69
CA SER A 163 -2.32 -11.55 3.63
C SER A 163 -1.95 -10.09 3.41
N SER A 164 -0.89 -9.89 2.62
CA SER A 164 -0.40 -8.60 2.18
C SER A 164 -1.38 -7.83 1.30
N GLU A 165 -2.36 -8.50 0.68
CA GLU A 165 -3.46 -7.88 -0.07
C GLU A 165 -4.75 -7.71 0.77
N GLY A 166 -4.71 -8.03 2.07
CA GLY A 166 -5.85 -7.87 2.98
C GLY A 166 -6.91 -8.96 2.86
N ARG A 167 -6.56 -10.13 2.31
CA ARG A 167 -7.41 -11.33 2.28
C ARG A 167 -7.07 -12.26 3.43
N PHE A 168 -7.97 -13.20 3.74
CA PHE A 168 -7.81 -14.09 4.89
C PHE A 168 -7.74 -15.55 4.46
N PHE A 169 -6.74 -16.25 4.95
CA PHE A 169 -6.51 -17.66 4.63
C PHE A 169 -6.41 -18.47 5.90
N LYS A 170 -7.21 -19.54 6.02
CA LYS A 170 -6.93 -20.58 7.00
C LYS A 170 -5.76 -21.42 6.50
N LEU A 171 -4.89 -21.87 7.41
CA LEU A 171 -3.74 -22.69 7.10
C LEU A 171 -3.56 -23.76 8.19
N GLN A 172 -3.25 -24.99 7.79
CA GLN A 172 -2.86 -26.05 8.70
C GLN A 172 -1.64 -26.78 8.15
N ILE A 173 -0.59 -26.89 8.97
CA ILE A 173 0.63 -27.64 8.63
C ILE A 173 0.34 -29.13 8.84
N LEU A 174 0.62 -29.92 7.79
CA LEU A 174 0.31 -31.35 7.71
C LEU A 174 1.54 -32.23 7.90
N GLY A 175 2.74 -31.73 7.58
CA GLY A 175 3.95 -32.51 7.69
C GLY A 175 5.22 -31.71 7.42
N TYR A 176 6.33 -32.17 7.99
CA TYR A 176 7.67 -31.64 7.75
C TYR A 176 8.52 -32.49 6.79
N TYR A 177 8.20 -33.79 6.74
CA TYR A 177 8.97 -34.79 6.02
C TYR A 177 8.18 -35.28 4.80
N ASP A 178 8.88 -35.64 3.73
CA ASP A 178 8.27 -36.33 2.58
C ASP A 178 8.05 -37.83 2.86
N ASP A 179 7.46 -38.55 1.89
CA ASP A 179 7.21 -40.00 1.99
C ASP A 179 8.49 -40.83 2.17
N ALA A 180 9.66 -40.28 1.83
CA ALA A 180 10.96 -40.91 2.03
C ALA A 180 11.59 -40.58 3.40
N GLY A 181 10.98 -39.69 4.19
CA GLY A 181 11.48 -39.21 5.47
C GLY A 181 12.51 -38.08 5.35
N SER A 182 12.65 -37.45 4.18
CA SER A 182 13.54 -36.29 4.00
C SER A 182 12.94 -35.07 4.71
N PRO A 183 13.69 -34.38 5.58
CA PRO A 183 13.19 -33.19 6.30
C PRO A 183 13.04 -31.99 5.37
N ALA A 184 12.37 -30.94 5.87
CA ALA A 184 12.19 -29.66 5.19
C ALA A 184 11.44 -29.74 3.86
N ARG A 185 10.53 -30.71 3.79
CA ARG A 185 9.53 -30.90 2.72
C ARG A 185 8.16 -30.56 3.31
N LEU A 186 8.01 -29.29 3.69
CA LEU A 186 6.88 -28.85 4.50
C LEU A 186 5.60 -28.90 3.66
N ARG A 187 4.59 -29.60 4.17
CA ARG A 187 3.29 -29.76 3.54
C ARG A 187 2.24 -29.09 4.40
N PHE A 188 1.40 -28.26 3.80
CA PHE A 188 0.32 -27.58 4.49
C PHE A 188 -0.91 -27.49 3.59
N ARG A 189 -2.09 -27.38 4.19
CA ARG A 189 -3.34 -27.07 3.49
C ARG A 189 -3.83 -25.70 3.87
N TRP A 190 -4.44 -25.00 2.91
CA TRP A 190 -4.95 -23.66 3.11
C TRP A 190 -6.14 -23.38 2.19
N ALA A 191 -6.97 -22.43 2.60
CA ALA A 191 -8.10 -21.97 1.80
C ALA A 191 -8.42 -20.53 2.20
N GLU A 192 -8.92 -19.74 1.26
CA GLU A 192 -9.49 -18.43 1.58
C GLU A 192 -10.74 -18.60 2.44
N ILE A 193 -10.88 -17.74 3.44
CA ILE A 193 -12.01 -17.69 4.35
C ILE A 193 -12.57 -16.26 4.41
N ALA A 194 -13.80 -16.13 4.93
CA ALA A 194 -14.38 -14.82 5.11
C ALA A 194 -13.62 -13.99 6.16
N ALA A 195 -13.61 -12.67 5.99
CA ALA A 195 -13.14 -11.73 7.02
C ALA A 195 -13.93 -11.89 8.35
N PRO A 196 -13.39 -11.43 9.49
CA PRO A 196 -14.03 -11.58 10.81
C PRO A 196 -15.48 -11.06 10.81
N MET A 197 -16.35 -11.70 11.60
CA MET A 197 -17.63 -11.06 11.94
C MET A 197 -17.25 -9.97 12.92
N SER A 198 -17.66 -8.73 12.72
CA SER A 198 -17.81 -7.85 13.89
C SER A 198 -19.07 -8.32 14.61
N THR A 199 -18.94 -9.09 15.70
CA THR A 199 -20.13 -9.42 16.50
C THR A 199 -20.54 -8.22 17.37
N LEU A 200 -21.76 -7.77 17.08
CA LEU A 200 -22.58 -6.88 17.90
C LEU A 200 -22.72 -7.44 19.32
N PRO A 201 -22.66 -6.62 20.39
CA PRO A 201 -23.33 -6.98 21.63
C PRO A 201 -24.83 -7.15 21.35
N ASP A 202 -25.43 -8.21 21.92
CA ASP A 202 -26.87 -8.47 21.90
C ASP A 202 -27.66 -7.18 22.16
N ALA A 203 -28.28 -6.63 21.11
CA ALA A 203 -29.30 -5.62 21.25
C ALA A 203 -30.48 -6.30 21.93
N GLY A 204 -30.45 -6.28 23.27
CA GLY A 204 -31.46 -6.89 24.13
C GLY A 204 -32.88 -6.52 23.67
N PRO A 205 -33.89 -7.29 24.07
CA PRO A 205 -35.19 -7.22 23.44
C PRO A 205 -35.85 -5.86 23.70
N GLY A 206 -35.95 -5.05 22.64
CA GLY A 206 -37.00 -4.05 22.49
C GLY A 206 -36.51 -2.63 22.19
N MET A 207 -36.61 -2.24 20.93
CA MET A 207 -37.73 -1.42 20.46
C MET A 207 -37.74 -1.47 18.94
N THR A 208 -38.90 -1.74 18.33
CA THR A 208 -39.09 -1.46 16.91
C THR A 208 -38.84 0.04 16.66
N PRO A 209 -37.92 0.44 15.77
CA PRO A 209 -37.69 1.85 15.49
C PRO A 209 -38.95 2.47 14.89
N ASP A 210 -39.43 3.53 15.52
CA ASP A 210 -40.41 4.42 14.92
C ASP A 210 -39.77 5.04 13.67
N ALA A 211 -40.42 4.85 12.52
CA ALA A 211 -40.01 5.41 11.25
C ALA A 211 -40.30 6.91 11.25
N GLY A 212 -39.43 7.68 11.90
CA GLY A 212 -39.43 9.13 11.95
C GLY A 212 -38.15 9.72 11.37
N ILE A 213 -38.16 9.95 10.05
CA ILE A 213 -37.39 10.91 9.26
C ILE A 213 -36.06 11.40 9.89
N GLY A 214 -34.92 10.99 9.33
CA GLY A 214 -33.61 11.60 9.57
C GLY A 214 -32.52 10.68 10.14
N ASP A 215 -32.61 9.38 9.95
CA ASP A 215 -31.46 8.46 9.98
C ASP A 215 -31.31 7.97 8.53
N ALA A 216 -30.09 7.82 7.98
CA ALA A 216 -29.95 7.41 6.58
C ALA A 216 -30.53 6.01 6.32
N GLY A 217 -30.91 5.28 7.38
CA GLY A 217 -32.01 4.32 7.34
C GLY A 217 -31.80 3.23 6.30
N VAL A 218 -30.54 2.83 6.10
CA VAL A 218 -30.18 1.80 5.12
C VAL A 218 -30.80 0.49 5.59
N THR A 219 -31.88 0.11 4.92
CA THR A 219 -32.58 -1.15 5.14
C THR A 219 -32.59 -1.94 3.82
N PRO A 220 -32.12 -3.20 3.81
CA PRO A 220 -31.54 -3.94 4.95
C PRO A 220 -30.18 -3.38 5.39
N VAL A 221 -29.82 -3.65 6.66
CA VAL A 221 -28.47 -3.39 7.18
C VAL A 221 -27.46 -4.06 6.25
N PRO A 222 -26.39 -3.35 5.80
CA PRO A 222 -25.37 -3.95 4.96
C PRO A 222 -24.75 -5.19 5.62
N ALA A 223 -24.45 -6.23 4.84
CA ALA A 223 -23.87 -7.47 5.37
C ALA A 223 -22.44 -7.27 5.92
N ASP A 224 -21.78 -6.20 5.52
CA ASP A 224 -20.45 -5.72 5.89
C ASP A 224 -20.50 -4.61 6.96
N ALA A 225 -21.64 -4.45 7.63
CA ALA A 225 -21.80 -3.47 8.70
C ALA A 225 -20.85 -3.72 9.88
N ILE A 226 -20.12 -2.68 10.27
CA ILE A 226 -19.28 -2.60 11.46
C ILE A 226 -19.91 -1.57 12.39
N GLU A 227 -20.05 -1.93 13.66
CA GLU A 227 -20.49 -1.02 14.73
C GLU A 227 -19.30 -0.67 15.61
N VAL A 228 -19.12 0.62 15.91
CA VAL A 228 -18.02 1.11 16.75
C VAL A 228 -18.55 2.09 17.77
N ASP A 229 -18.52 1.73 19.05
CA ASP A 229 -18.83 2.64 20.15
C ASP A 229 -17.65 3.56 20.42
N ALA A 230 -17.74 4.79 19.91
CA ALA A 230 -16.79 5.86 20.14
C ALA A 230 -17.39 6.99 21.01
N SER A 231 -18.41 6.68 21.83
CA SER A 231 -19.09 7.67 22.68
C SER A 231 -18.20 8.25 23.80
N GLY A 232 -17.11 7.55 24.11
CA GLY A 232 -16.14 7.90 25.16
C GLY A 232 -15.30 9.15 24.90
N THR A 233 -14.39 9.43 25.83
CA THR A 233 -13.36 10.48 25.70
C THR A 233 -12.06 9.98 25.07
N GLU A 234 -11.92 8.67 24.90
CA GLU A 234 -10.75 8.05 24.29
C GLU A 234 -11.00 7.81 22.80
N TRP A 235 -9.93 7.67 22.04
CA TRP A 235 -10.00 7.26 20.64
C TRP A 235 -10.17 5.75 20.55
N VAL A 236 -11.06 5.32 19.66
CA VAL A 236 -11.16 3.92 19.24
C VAL A 236 -10.41 3.76 17.92
N TYR A 237 -9.41 2.89 17.91
CA TYR A 237 -8.54 2.69 16.75
C TYR A 237 -9.02 1.50 15.93
N LEU A 238 -8.94 1.63 14.63
CA LEU A 238 -9.28 0.60 13.67
C LEU A 238 -8.13 0.37 12.70
N SER A 239 -7.84 -0.90 12.45
CA SER A 239 -7.14 -1.36 11.26
C SER A 239 -8.17 -1.86 10.25
N VAL A 240 -7.97 -1.60 8.97
CA VAL A 240 -8.83 -2.17 7.92
C VAL A 240 -8.71 -3.69 7.89
N ALA A 241 -7.52 -4.22 8.18
CA ALA A 241 -7.27 -5.65 8.22
C ALA A 241 -7.84 -6.31 9.49
N ALA A 242 -7.71 -5.67 10.66
CA ALA A 242 -8.05 -6.29 11.94
C ALA A 242 -9.34 -5.80 12.61
N GLY A 243 -10.02 -4.79 12.05
CA GLY A 243 -11.13 -4.13 12.75
C GLY A 243 -10.64 -3.28 13.92
N VAL A 244 -11.31 -3.32 15.07
CA VAL A 244 -10.90 -2.53 16.25
C VAL A 244 -9.63 -3.09 16.86
N VAL A 245 -8.62 -2.24 17.06
CA VAL A 245 -7.30 -2.62 17.58
C VAL A 245 -6.94 -1.84 18.84
N ALA A 246 -6.17 -2.48 19.73
CA ALA A 246 -5.59 -1.83 20.90
C ALA A 246 -4.25 -1.21 20.52
N VAL A 247 -4.08 0.09 20.79
CA VAL A 247 -2.87 0.84 20.46
C VAL A 247 -2.34 1.51 21.72
N THR A 248 -1.12 1.13 22.13
CA THR A 248 -0.48 1.69 23.33
C THR A 248 -0.01 3.13 23.10
N ASP A 249 0.65 3.39 21.97
CA ASP A 249 1.09 4.72 21.57
C ASP A 249 0.74 5.00 20.09
N PRO A 250 -0.34 5.74 19.82
CA PRO A 250 -0.79 6.00 18.45
C PRO A 250 0.16 6.91 17.68
N ALA A 251 0.99 7.72 18.36
CA ALA A 251 1.90 8.65 17.72
C ALA A 251 3.12 7.96 17.11
N THR A 252 3.37 6.69 17.47
CA THR A 252 4.52 5.90 17.00
C THR A 252 4.12 4.55 16.40
N SER A 253 2.86 4.13 16.51
CA SER A 253 2.35 2.88 15.95
C SER A 253 1.78 3.07 14.53
N THR A 254 2.06 2.09 13.67
CA THR A 254 1.44 1.92 12.34
C THR A 254 0.36 0.83 12.32
N ASP A 255 -0.04 0.31 13.48
CA ASP A 255 -0.98 -0.82 13.60
C ASP A 255 -2.45 -0.41 13.39
N TRP A 256 -2.71 0.89 13.25
CA TRP A 256 -4.02 1.47 13.07
C TRP A 256 -4.05 2.36 11.83
N ASP A 257 -5.20 2.42 11.15
CA ASP A 257 -5.41 3.19 9.92
C ASP A 257 -6.36 4.37 10.14
N LEU A 258 -7.39 4.16 10.96
CA LEU A 258 -8.48 5.09 11.25
C LEU A 258 -8.74 5.11 12.75
N ALA A 259 -9.13 6.25 13.31
CA ALA A 259 -9.63 6.30 14.67
C ALA A 259 -10.85 7.21 14.79
N LEU A 260 -11.75 6.82 15.69
CA LEU A 260 -13.05 7.44 15.92
C LEU A 260 -13.16 7.94 17.37
N GLN A 261 -13.72 9.13 17.55
CA GLN A 261 -14.04 9.69 18.85
C GLN A 261 -15.24 10.62 18.72
N ARG A 262 -16.38 10.28 19.32
CA ARG A 262 -17.65 11.01 19.24
C ARG A 262 -18.08 11.25 17.79
N THR A 263 -17.73 12.41 17.24
CA THR A 263 -17.98 12.80 15.85
C THR A 263 -16.71 13.06 15.07
N ASP A 264 -15.57 13.05 15.75
CA ASP A 264 -14.27 13.31 15.16
C ASP A 264 -13.69 12.01 14.61
N ILE A 265 -13.05 12.13 13.46
CA ILE A 265 -12.43 11.04 12.72
C ILE A 265 -11.03 11.47 12.34
N ARG A 266 -10.08 10.56 12.50
CA ARG A 266 -8.67 10.83 12.23
C ARG A 266 -8.04 9.61 11.55
N THR A 267 -7.00 9.83 10.76
CA THR A 267 -6.24 8.77 10.09
C THR A 267 -4.83 8.70 10.65
N ASN A 268 -4.13 7.58 10.44
CA ASN A 268 -2.74 7.47 10.85
C ASN A 268 -1.82 8.25 9.91
N SER A 269 -1.82 9.58 10.04
CA SER A 269 -1.07 10.51 9.21
C SER A 269 -0.85 11.84 9.90
N GLY A 270 -0.05 12.71 9.27
CA GLY A 270 0.08 14.12 9.63
C GLY A 270 0.37 14.31 11.12
N SER A 271 -0.47 15.07 11.81
CA SER A 271 -0.32 15.31 13.26
C SER A 271 -0.84 14.19 14.17
N SER A 272 -1.44 13.13 13.62
CA SER A 272 -2.07 12.05 14.39
C SER A 272 -1.22 10.80 14.57
N GLY A 273 -0.33 10.49 13.62
CA GLY A 273 0.47 9.27 13.66
C GLY A 273 1.52 9.20 12.54
N PRO A 274 2.43 8.22 12.61
CA PRO A 274 3.61 8.13 11.74
C PRO A 274 3.33 7.51 10.37
N GLY A 275 2.13 6.97 10.17
CA GLY A 275 1.74 6.29 8.95
C GLY A 275 1.53 7.23 7.76
N PHE A 276 1.30 6.61 6.61
CA PHE A 276 1.01 7.29 5.35
C PHE A 276 -0.47 7.59 5.16
N GLY A 277 -1.27 7.58 6.23
CA GLY A 277 -2.72 7.64 6.14
C GLY A 277 -3.26 8.89 5.43
N GLY A 278 -4.55 8.89 5.17
CA GLY A 278 -5.28 10.06 4.71
C GLY A 278 -6.66 9.69 4.22
N ALA A 279 -7.49 10.70 3.99
CA ALA A 279 -8.84 10.48 3.51
C ALA A 279 -9.21 11.47 2.41
N ARG A 280 -10.13 11.04 1.56
CA ARG A 280 -10.77 11.87 0.53
C ARG A 280 -12.18 11.38 0.30
N ARG A 281 -13.13 12.29 0.12
CA ARG A 281 -14.49 11.92 -0.29
C ARG A 281 -14.51 11.37 -1.73
N ASP A 282 -15.21 10.27 -1.97
CA ASP A 282 -15.44 9.81 -3.34
C ASP A 282 -16.36 10.80 -4.08
N ALA A 283 -15.87 11.36 -5.18
CA ALA A 283 -16.60 12.32 -6.00
C ALA A 283 -17.27 11.69 -7.22
N ARG A 284 -17.08 10.39 -7.45
CA ARG A 284 -17.62 9.67 -8.62
C ARG A 284 -19.13 9.40 -8.47
N GLY A 285 -19.63 9.38 -7.24
CA GLY A 285 -21.04 9.10 -6.95
C GLY A 285 -21.41 7.63 -7.20
N LEU A 286 -20.42 6.74 -7.12
CA LEU A 286 -20.62 5.30 -7.24
C LEU A 286 -21.22 4.74 -5.95
N ALA A 287 -21.95 3.63 -6.09
CA ALA A 287 -22.35 2.83 -4.94
C ALA A 287 -21.10 2.23 -4.28
N PHE A 288 -21.16 1.98 -2.97
CA PHE A 288 -20.04 1.46 -2.18
C PHE A 288 -19.42 0.19 -2.81
N ASP A 289 -20.23 -0.76 -3.23
CA ASP A 289 -19.77 -2.03 -3.81
C ASP A 289 -19.13 -1.85 -5.20
N ALA A 290 -19.48 -0.79 -5.93
CA ALA A 290 -18.93 -0.51 -7.26
C ALA A 290 -17.56 0.19 -7.22
N ILE A 291 -17.06 0.51 -6.03
CA ILE A 291 -15.73 1.09 -5.85
C ILE A 291 -14.74 -0.03 -5.58
N GLU A 292 -13.93 -0.34 -6.59
CA GLU A 292 -12.91 -1.40 -6.55
C GLU A 292 -11.49 -0.83 -6.44
N ASP A 293 -11.32 0.47 -6.73
CA ASP A 293 -10.04 1.14 -6.71
C ASP A 293 -10.10 2.58 -6.18
N ALA A 294 -8.93 3.08 -5.79
CA ALA A 294 -8.70 4.48 -5.50
C ALA A 294 -7.43 5.00 -6.19
N SER A 295 -7.56 6.19 -6.79
CA SER A 295 -6.41 6.96 -7.28
C SER A 295 -5.49 7.35 -6.13
N THR A 296 -4.18 7.19 -6.29
CA THR A 296 -3.15 7.53 -5.27
C THR A 296 -3.06 9.03 -4.93
N LEU A 297 -3.71 9.89 -5.72
CA LEU A 297 -3.67 11.35 -5.58
C LEU A 297 -4.76 11.88 -4.66
N GLY A 298 -4.55 13.06 -4.07
CA GLY A 298 -5.58 13.90 -3.46
C GLY A 298 -6.08 13.46 -2.08
N PHE A 299 -5.27 12.68 -1.35
CA PHE A 299 -5.56 12.34 0.04
C PHE A 299 -5.17 13.47 0.98
N VAL A 300 -6.11 13.85 1.85
CA VAL A 300 -5.88 14.84 2.89
C VAL A 300 -5.34 14.13 4.12
N THR A 301 -4.24 14.62 4.68
CA THR A 301 -3.66 14.13 5.94
C THR A 301 -4.27 14.86 7.13
N ASP A 302 -4.11 14.26 8.31
CA ASP A 302 -4.60 14.86 9.53
C ASP A 302 -3.87 16.15 9.88
N ALA A 303 -4.62 17.08 10.46
CA ALA A 303 -4.11 18.36 10.92
C ALA A 303 -4.70 18.71 12.29
N VAL A 304 -3.98 19.55 13.04
CA VAL A 304 -4.48 20.10 14.30
C VAL A 304 -5.59 21.10 13.99
N ARG A 305 -6.81 20.80 14.44
CA ARG A 305 -7.96 21.67 14.27
C ARG A 305 -7.97 22.72 15.36
N ASP A 306 -7.65 23.97 14.99
CA ASP A 306 -7.46 25.09 15.92
C ASP A 306 -8.68 25.30 16.84
N GLY A 307 -8.41 25.42 18.14
CA GLY A 307 -9.39 25.46 19.22
C GLY A 307 -10.07 26.83 19.40
N ALA A 308 -10.20 27.62 18.32
CA ALA A 308 -10.62 29.03 18.38
C ALA A 308 -12.00 29.29 19.02
N SER A 309 -12.76 28.23 19.33
CA SER A 309 -13.98 28.30 20.14
C SER A 309 -13.69 27.98 21.61
N PRO A 310 -14.10 28.83 22.57
CA PRO A 310 -13.87 28.62 24.00
C PRO A 310 -14.36 27.24 24.47
N GLY A 311 -13.45 26.43 25.02
CA GLY A 311 -13.75 25.10 25.57
C GLY A 311 -13.43 23.91 24.65
N ARG A 312 -12.95 24.14 23.43
CA ARG A 312 -12.50 23.08 22.53
C ARG A 312 -11.00 22.82 22.71
N ILE A 313 -10.64 21.57 22.96
CA ILE A 313 -9.25 21.13 23.10
C ILE A 313 -8.66 21.00 21.69
N GLU A 314 -7.40 21.43 21.49
CA GLU A 314 -6.65 21.13 20.26
C GLU A 314 -6.71 19.64 19.99
N THR A 315 -7.25 19.27 18.83
CA THR A 315 -7.48 17.86 18.47
C THR A 315 -6.98 17.65 17.05
N SER A 316 -6.17 16.62 16.87
CA SER A 316 -5.74 16.17 15.53
C SER A 316 -6.85 15.33 14.91
N VAL A 317 -7.34 15.76 13.75
CA VAL A 317 -8.46 15.15 13.02
C VAL A 317 -8.18 15.22 11.53
N ASN A 318 -8.91 14.43 10.73
CA ASN A 318 -8.77 14.51 9.27
C ASN A 318 -9.80 15.51 8.68
N PRO A 319 -9.35 16.59 8.03
CA PRO A 319 -10.24 17.61 7.47
C PRO A 319 -11.24 17.08 6.43
N ALA A 320 -10.95 15.92 5.79
CA ALA A 320 -11.87 15.31 4.82
C ALA A 320 -13.22 14.92 5.43
N PHE A 321 -13.29 14.68 6.75
CA PHE A 321 -14.52 14.30 7.45
C PHE A 321 -15.23 15.49 8.12
N ASP A 322 -14.53 16.60 8.36
CA ASP A 322 -15.02 17.70 9.21
C ASP A 322 -15.77 18.79 8.45
N GLY A 323 -15.83 18.70 7.11
CA GLY A 323 -16.48 19.71 6.28
C GLY A 323 -15.71 21.02 6.18
N GLU A 324 -14.40 20.99 6.41
CA GLU A 324 -13.53 22.12 6.10
C GLU A 324 -13.39 22.34 4.59
N GLY A 325 -13.01 23.55 4.19
CA GLY A 325 -12.84 23.90 2.77
C GLY A 325 -14.15 23.98 1.96
N GLY A 326 -15.31 24.05 2.61
CA GLY A 326 -16.62 24.20 1.97
C GLY A 326 -17.26 22.88 1.51
N SER A 327 -16.68 21.73 1.85
CA SER A 327 -17.33 20.42 1.71
C SER A 327 -18.26 20.15 2.89
N PRO A 328 -19.33 19.35 2.74
CA PRO A 328 -20.08 18.89 3.90
C PRO A 328 -19.24 17.90 4.73
N ALA A 329 -19.42 17.92 6.05
CA ALA A 329 -18.84 16.93 6.95
C ALA A 329 -19.37 15.52 6.62
N TRP A 330 -18.87 14.48 7.31
CA TRP A 330 -19.43 13.13 7.17
C TRP A 330 -20.88 13.04 7.67
N TYR A 331 -21.29 14.00 8.50
CA TYR A 331 -22.63 14.15 9.04
C TYR A 331 -23.29 15.46 8.62
N ASP A 332 -24.61 15.50 8.76
CA ASP A 332 -25.43 16.71 8.73
C ASP A 332 -25.87 17.04 10.16
N TYR A 333 -25.77 18.31 10.55
CA TYR A 333 -26.11 18.78 11.91
C TYR A 333 -27.30 19.73 11.88
N ASP A 334 -28.34 19.40 12.63
CA ASP A 334 -29.48 20.27 12.87
C ASP A 334 -29.21 21.15 14.10
N PRO A 335 -28.99 22.47 13.95
CA PRO A 335 -28.70 23.37 15.07
C PRO A 335 -29.91 23.63 15.99
N SER A 336 -31.13 23.28 15.56
CA SER A 336 -32.35 23.49 16.35
C SER A 336 -32.64 22.32 17.30
N THR A 337 -32.33 21.10 16.87
CA THR A 337 -32.52 19.88 17.67
C THR A 337 -31.21 19.29 18.18
N HIS A 338 -30.06 19.87 17.80
CA HIS A 338 -28.72 19.34 18.03
C HIS A 338 -28.52 17.90 17.52
N ARG A 339 -29.31 17.49 16.51
CA ARG A 339 -29.27 16.13 15.95
C ARG A 339 -28.14 16.03 14.93
N VAL A 340 -27.34 14.99 15.05
CA VAL A 340 -26.32 14.58 14.07
C VAL A 340 -26.89 13.43 13.26
N THR A 341 -26.79 13.51 11.94
CA THR A 341 -27.27 12.47 11.01
C THR A 341 -26.15 12.11 10.06
N ALA A 342 -25.83 10.82 9.90
CA ALA A 342 -24.85 10.39 8.91
C ALA A 342 -25.31 10.80 7.50
N GLY A 343 -24.41 11.41 6.73
CA GLY A 343 -24.73 11.87 5.37
C GLY A 343 -24.74 10.78 4.31
N ASP A 344 -24.51 9.52 4.71
CA ASP A 344 -24.37 8.35 3.84
C ASP A 344 -23.34 8.53 2.70
N ARG A 345 -22.17 9.05 3.07
CA ARG A 345 -21.10 9.43 2.14
C ARG A 345 -20.03 8.34 2.10
N VAL A 346 -19.50 8.08 0.91
CA VAL A 346 -18.34 7.19 0.73
C VAL A 346 -17.05 8.01 0.69
N TYR A 347 -16.06 7.53 1.42
CA TYR A 347 -14.72 8.05 1.52
C TYR A 347 -13.73 6.99 1.03
N LEU A 348 -12.70 7.44 0.33
CA LEU A 348 -11.51 6.66 0.05
C LEU A 348 -10.52 6.95 1.17
N LEU A 349 -9.91 5.90 1.70
CA LEU A 349 -8.86 5.96 2.70
C LEU A 349 -7.55 5.52 2.09
N ARG A 350 -6.47 6.21 2.47
CA ARG A 350 -5.11 5.70 2.40
C ARG A 350 -4.76 5.22 3.80
N MET A 351 -4.30 3.98 3.91
CA MET A 351 -3.99 3.28 5.14
C MET A 351 -2.59 3.66 5.65
N ALA A 352 -2.25 3.28 6.88
CA ALA A 352 -0.96 3.62 7.50
C ALA A 352 0.24 3.09 6.68
N ASN A 353 0.07 1.93 6.05
CA ASN A 353 1.07 1.30 5.18
C ASN A 353 1.10 1.88 3.74
N GLY A 354 0.16 2.77 3.38
CA GLY A 354 0.04 3.36 2.05
C GLY A 354 -0.92 2.64 1.09
N ASP A 355 -1.48 1.49 1.47
CA ASP A 355 -2.56 0.83 0.74
C ASP A 355 -3.89 1.57 0.90
N HIS A 356 -4.94 1.07 0.27
CA HIS A 356 -6.18 1.82 0.09
C HIS A 356 -7.41 1.04 0.57
N ALA A 357 -8.39 1.78 1.08
CA ALA A 357 -9.67 1.24 1.51
C ALA A 357 -10.81 2.20 1.13
N LYS A 358 -12.05 1.72 1.24
CA LYS A 358 -13.27 2.53 1.17
C LYS A 358 -14.00 2.48 2.50
N LEU A 359 -14.52 3.62 2.92
CA LEU A 359 -15.29 3.82 4.15
C LEU A 359 -16.64 4.43 3.80
N ARG A 360 -17.71 3.90 4.35
CA ARG A 360 -19.04 4.50 4.29
C ARG A 360 -19.60 4.56 5.70
N ILE A 361 -20.00 5.75 6.14
CA ILE A 361 -20.69 5.92 7.42
C ILE A 361 -22.17 6.15 7.10
N TRP A 362 -22.98 5.16 7.42
CA TRP A 362 -24.39 5.13 7.02
C TRP A 362 -25.34 5.27 8.21
N ARG A 363 -24.85 5.19 9.45
CA ARG A 363 -25.61 5.56 10.64
C ARG A 363 -24.69 6.03 11.76
N TRP A 364 -25.19 6.92 12.60
CA TRP A 364 -24.55 7.34 13.83
C TRP A 364 -25.61 7.67 14.88
N GLU A 365 -25.45 7.18 16.10
CA GLU A 365 -26.35 7.44 17.21
C GLU A 365 -25.54 7.51 18.52
N ASP A 366 -25.60 8.65 19.21
CA ASP A 366 -24.99 8.87 20.53
C ASP A 366 -23.50 8.46 20.65
N GLY A 367 -22.73 8.64 19.57
CA GLY A 367 -21.30 8.30 19.53
C GLY A 367 -21.00 6.90 19.01
N VAL A 368 -22.02 6.11 18.70
CA VAL A 368 -21.88 4.81 18.05
C VAL A 368 -21.94 4.99 16.53
N PHE A 369 -20.89 4.60 15.83
CA PHE A 369 -20.82 4.60 14.38
C PHE A 369 -21.32 3.26 13.84
N HIS A 370 -22.13 3.30 12.79
CA HIS A 370 -22.31 2.15 11.91
C HIS A 370 -21.77 2.48 10.53
N LEU A 371 -20.82 1.66 10.10
CA LEU A 371 -20.02 1.90 8.92
C LEU A 371 -19.81 0.63 8.10
N SER A 372 -19.40 0.81 6.85
CA SER A 372 -18.85 -0.25 5.99
C SER A 372 -17.40 0.12 5.69
N LEU A 373 -16.48 -0.82 5.81
CA LEU A 373 -15.05 -0.62 5.59
C LEU A 373 -14.48 -1.83 4.84
N ALA A 374 -13.79 -1.57 3.73
CA ALA A 374 -13.20 -2.64 2.93
C ALA A 374 -11.94 -2.19 2.20
N PRO A 375 -10.92 -3.06 2.03
CA PRO A 375 -9.76 -2.77 1.20
C PRO A 375 -10.17 -2.62 -0.28
N ILE A 376 -9.40 -1.83 -1.03
CA ILE A 376 -9.57 -1.61 -2.47
C ILE A 376 -8.19 -1.49 -3.14
N ALA A 377 -8.13 -1.75 -4.44
CA ALA A 377 -6.88 -1.65 -5.17
C ALA A 377 -6.37 -0.20 -5.24
N ARG A 378 -5.05 -0.02 -5.13
CA ARG A 378 -4.40 1.24 -5.49
C ARG A 378 -4.37 1.38 -7.02
N ARG A 379 -4.69 2.58 -7.51
CA ARG A 379 -4.58 2.92 -8.93
C ARG A 379 -3.68 4.13 -9.12
N ILE A 380 -2.62 3.96 -9.89
CA ILE A 380 -1.70 5.05 -10.23
C ILE A 380 -2.30 5.81 -11.41
N GLU A 381 -2.81 7.01 -11.13
CA GLU A 381 -3.47 7.85 -12.12
C GLU A 381 -2.50 8.86 -12.73
N THR A 382 -2.63 9.09 -14.03
CA THR A 382 -1.93 10.18 -14.71
C THR A 382 -2.75 11.46 -14.61
N ALA A 383 -2.20 12.46 -13.94
CA ALA A 383 -2.74 13.80 -13.86
C ALA A 383 -2.01 14.75 -14.83
N THR A 384 -2.66 15.87 -15.15
CA THR A 384 -2.06 16.97 -15.90
C THR A 384 -2.08 18.23 -15.05
N LEU A 385 -0.98 18.98 -15.04
CA LEU A 385 -0.84 20.23 -14.31
C LEU A 385 -0.27 21.31 -15.23
N GLU A 386 -0.79 22.52 -15.12
CA GLU A 386 -0.21 23.71 -15.74
C GLU A 386 0.44 24.58 -14.65
N VAL A 387 1.67 25.03 -14.87
CA VAL A 387 2.43 25.83 -13.91
C VAL A 387 3.00 27.06 -14.59
N ASP A 388 2.56 28.24 -14.15
CA ASP A 388 3.14 29.52 -14.58
C ASP A 388 4.39 29.86 -13.76
N ALA A 389 5.55 29.45 -14.28
CA ALA A 389 6.88 29.78 -13.78
C ALA A 389 7.59 30.83 -14.66
N SER A 390 6.82 31.75 -15.25
CA SER A 390 7.34 32.80 -16.14
C SER A 390 8.16 33.88 -15.43
N ALA A 391 7.98 34.05 -14.12
CA ALA A 391 8.76 34.98 -13.29
C ALA A 391 10.25 34.62 -13.30
N SER A 392 11.12 35.62 -13.51
CA SER A 392 12.57 35.42 -13.66
C SER A 392 13.34 35.30 -12.34
N ASP A 393 12.71 35.70 -11.24
CA ASP A 393 13.30 35.82 -9.90
C ASP A 393 12.53 35.02 -8.84
N ALA A 394 11.62 34.14 -9.28
CA ALA A 394 10.83 33.30 -8.40
C ALA A 394 10.78 31.85 -8.88
N TRP A 395 10.61 30.94 -7.91
CA TRP A 395 10.28 29.55 -8.14
C TRP A 395 8.79 29.33 -7.90
N ARG A 396 8.20 28.44 -8.69
CA ARG A 396 6.91 27.82 -8.38
C ARG A 396 7.14 26.40 -7.92
N TYR A 397 6.40 26.00 -6.89
CA TYR A 397 6.57 24.70 -6.25
C TYR A 397 5.32 23.86 -6.46
N VAL A 398 5.53 22.57 -6.61
CA VAL A 398 4.48 21.60 -6.91
C VAL A 398 4.58 20.43 -5.93
N SER A 399 3.44 20.06 -5.35
CA SER A 399 3.23 18.77 -4.70
C SER A 399 2.73 17.77 -5.75
N LEU A 400 3.42 16.64 -5.87
CA LEU A 400 3.04 15.54 -6.76
C LEU A 400 1.97 14.65 -6.12
N ARG A 401 1.53 14.94 -4.89
CA ARG A 401 0.50 14.17 -4.17
C ARG A 401 -0.93 14.54 -4.57
N GLY A 402 -1.10 15.53 -5.45
CA GLY A 402 -2.40 15.94 -6.00
C GLY A 402 -2.83 17.36 -5.65
N ASP A 403 -2.09 18.06 -4.77
CA ASP A 403 -2.37 19.46 -4.41
C ASP A 403 -2.01 20.45 -5.53
N GLY A 404 -1.18 20.00 -6.50
CA GLY A 404 -0.74 20.83 -7.61
C GLY A 404 0.27 21.88 -7.14
N VAL A 405 0.05 23.15 -7.45
CA VAL A 405 0.95 24.25 -7.05
C VAL A 405 0.75 24.58 -5.58
N VAL A 406 1.84 24.59 -4.81
CA VAL A 406 1.85 24.88 -3.37
C VAL A 406 2.59 26.17 -3.08
N GLU A 407 2.14 26.88 -2.04
CA GLU A 407 2.79 28.10 -1.54
C GLU A 407 3.88 27.71 -0.54
N VAL A 408 5.11 28.13 -0.81
CA VAL A 408 6.30 27.79 -0.02
C VAL A 408 7.03 29.08 0.33
N THR A 409 7.24 29.31 1.63
CA THR A 409 7.96 30.50 2.11
C THR A 409 9.46 30.25 2.16
N GLU A 410 9.88 29.13 2.74
CA GLU A 410 11.29 28.77 2.94
C GLU A 410 11.56 27.36 2.39
N ALA A 411 11.83 27.28 1.08
CA ALA A 411 11.93 25.99 0.38
C ALA A 411 13.01 25.04 0.94
N ALA A 412 14.04 25.58 1.58
CA ALA A 412 15.11 24.79 2.17
C ALA A 412 14.64 23.87 3.31
N THR A 413 13.54 24.23 3.99
CA THR A 413 13.04 23.54 5.19
C THR A 413 11.55 23.22 5.11
N ASP A 414 10.99 23.24 3.90
CA ASP A 414 9.57 22.99 3.67
C ASP A 414 9.43 21.67 2.92
N ALA A 415 8.78 20.69 3.52
CA ALA A 415 8.55 19.36 2.95
C ALA A 415 7.30 19.29 2.05
N ALA A 416 6.50 20.36 1.96
CA ALA A 416 5.23 20.35 1.23
C ALA A 416 5.39 20.32 -0.30
N TRP A 417 6.60 20.54 -0.82
CA TRP A 417 6.88 20.57 -2.26
C TRP A 417 7.83 19.46 -2.70
N ASP A 418 7.67 19.00 -3.93
CA ASP A 418 8.50 17.94 -4.52
C ASP A 418 9.31 18.44 -5.72
N LEU A 419 8.69 19.28 -6.56
CA LEU A 419 9.27 19.81 -7.80
C LEU A 419 9.17 21.35 -7.82
N GLY A 420 10.30 22.02 -8.02
CA GLY A 420 10.38 23.46 -8.26
C GLY A 420 10.62 23.78 -9.74
N LEU A 421 9.92 24.77 -10.27
CA LEU A 421 10.04 25.25 -11.65
C LEU A 421 10.34 26.76 -11.68
N SER A 422 11.30 27.18 -12.49
CA SER A 422 11.61 28.59 -12.74
C SER A 422 12.17 28.78 -14.15
N ARG A 423 11.42 29.45 -15.03
CA ARG A 423 11.77 29.65 -16.45
C ARG A 423 12.02 28.31 -17.19
N THR A 424 13.26 27.87 -17.31
CA THR A 424 13.65 26.57 -17.91
C THR A 424 14.35 25.65 -16.90
N ARG A 425 14.47 26.10 -15.65
CA ARG A 425 15.17 25.42 -14.57
C ARG A 425 14.19 24.59 -13.75
N LEU A 426 14.66 23.42 -13.33
CA LEU A 426 13.92 22.45 -12.55
C LEU A 426 14.76 22.04 -11.35
N ARG A 427 14.09 21.81 -10.23
CA ARG A 427 14.73 21.36 -8.98
C ARG A 427 13.86 20.39 -8.21
N THR A 428 14.46 19.52 -7.43
CA THR A 428 13.74 18.64 -6.51
C THR A 428 13.96 19.08 -5.06
N ASN A 429 13.07 18.67 -4.16
CA ASN A 429 13.23 18.90 -2.73
C ASN A 429 14.23 17.92 -2.14
N GLY A 430 15.51 18.15 -2.45
CA GLY A 430 16.64 17.39 -1.94
C GLY A 430 17.96 18.06 -2.31
N GLY A 431 19.06 17.46 -1.89
CA GLY A 431 20.40 17.97 -2.17
C GLY A 431 20.59 19.41 -1.64
N THR A 432 20.97 20.33 -2.53
CA THR A 432 21.19 21.76 -2.19
C THR A 432 19.91 22.61 -2.22
N SER A 433 18.77 22.04 -2.62
CA SER A 433 17.51 22.80 -2.78
C SER A 433 16.52 22.67 -1.63
N GLY A 434 16.60 21.60 -0.85
CA GLY A 434 15.72 21.34 0.29
C GLY A 434 16.20 20.15 1.13
N GLU A 435 15.64 20.01 2.33
CA GLU A 435 16.02 18.96 3.30
C GLU A 435 15.41 17.58 3.00
N GLY A 436 14.54 17.48 1.99
CA GLY A 436 13.91 16.22 1.61
C GLY A 436 14.84 15.23 0.90
N LEU A 437 14.26 14.08 0.53
CA LEU A 437 14.88 12.98 -0.20
C LEU A 437 14.71 13.10 -1.72
N GLY A 438 14.37 14.28 -2.20
CA GLY A 438 14.09 14.57 -3.60
C GLY A 438 15.28 14.25 -4.50
N ALA A 439 14.99 13.54 -5.59
CA ALA A 439 15.94 13.18 -6.63
C ALA A 439 15.20 12.93 -7.94
N ALA A 440 15.91 12.96 -9.07
CA ALA A 440 15.35 12.61 -10.37
C ALA A 440 16.29 11.73 -11.18
N ALA A 441 15.73 10.93 -12.09
CA ALA A 441 16.45 10.13 -13.05
C ALA A 441 15.79 10.25 -14.42
N GLU A 442 16.59 10.47 -15.47
CA GLU A 442 16.13 10.41 -16.87
C GLU A 442 15.89 8.93 -17.24
N SER A 443 14.74 8.63 -17.84
CA SER A 443 14.44 7.29 -18.34
C SER A 443 14.53 7.23 -19.87
N ALA A 444 14.53 6.00 -20.40
CA ALA A 444 14.43 5.78 -21.85
C ALA A 444 12.99 5.90 -22.39
N ALA A 445 11.99 6.10 -21.52
CA ALA A 445 10.60 6.20 -21.92
C ALA A 445 10.31 7.55 -22.58
N THR A 446 9.50 7.50 -23.64
CA THR A 446 9.09 8.68 -24.42
C THR A 446 7.66 9.14 -24.13
N ALA A 447 6.88 8.30 -23.45
CA ALA A 447 5.55 8.61 -22.95
C ALA A 447 5.35 8.07 -21.53
N ILE A 448 4.58 8.77 -20.70
CA ILE A 448 4.40 8.44 -19.27
C ILE A 448 3.92 7.00 -19.02
N ALA A 449 3.14 6.44 -19.93
CA ALA A 449 2.64 5.06 -19.85
C ALA A 449 3.72 3.99 -20.08
N GLU A 450 4.83 4.34 -20.73
CA GLU A 450 5.94 3.41 -21.03
C GLU A 450 6.85 3.18 -19.81
N LEU A 451 6.87 4.10 -18.84
CA LEU A 451 7.64 3.96 -17.62
C LEU A 451 6.80 3.25 -16.54
N THR A 452 6.92 1.92 -16.47
CA THR A 452 6.17 1.07 -15.52
C THR A 452 6.98 0.68 -14.29
N SER A 453 8.29 0.94 -14.26
CA SER A 453 9.15 0.71 -13.10
C SER A 453 10.13 1.85 -12.90
N ALA A 454 10.58 2.04 -11.66
CA ALA A 454 11.59 3.04 -11.35
C ALA A 454 12.97 2.62 -11.89
N PRO A 455 13.79 3.55 -12.41
CA PRO A 455 15.17 3.27 -12.76
C PRO A 455 15.99 2.76 -11.57
N GLU A 456 16.81 1.73 -11.78
CA GLU A 456 17.69 1.16 -10.74
C GLU A 456 18.88 2.08 -10.39
N SER A 457 19.27 2.97 -11.30
CA SER A 457 20.41 3.88 -11.17
C SER A 457 20.16 5.20 -11.90
N GLY A 458 21.09 6.16 -11.77
CA GLY A 458 20.98 7.47 -12.42
C GLY A 458 20.15 8.51 -11.65
N TRP A 459 19.88 8.24 -10.36
CA TRP A 459 19.23 9.18 -9.46
C TRP A 459 20.19 10.31 -9.08
N GLU A 460 19.86 11.53 -9.49
CA GLU A 460 20.60 12.75 -9.21
C GLU A 460 19.83 13.61 -8.20
N THR A 461 20.51 14.09 -7.17
CA THR A 461 20.00 15.13 -6.27
C THR A 461 20.46 16.50 -6.74
N ASP A 462 19.84 17.55 -6.21
CA ASP A 462 20.12 18.91 -6.65
C ASP A 462 21.50 19.42 -6.21
N VAL A 463 22.19 20.10 -7.13
CA VAL A 463 23.52 20.69 -6.89
C VAL A 463 23.54 22.16 -7.28
N ASP A 464 24.46 22.92 -6.69
CA ASP A 464 24.72 24.29 -7.10
C ASP A 464 25.32 24.32 -8.50
N SER A 465 24.52 24.83 -9.44
CA SER A 465 24.86 24.95 -10.86
C SER A 465 25.03 26.42 -11.24
N LEU A 466 25.94 26.70 -12.17
CA LEU A 466 26.04 28.05 -12.75
C LEU A 466 24.85 28.28 -13.67
N ALA A 467 24.17 29.42 -13.52
CA ALA A 467 23.18 29.83 -14.51
C ALA A 467 23.85 30.00 -15.89
N GLU A 468 23.20 29.53 -16.95
CA GLU A 468 23.66 29.80 -18.31
C GLU A 468 23.71 31.30 -18.56
N GLY A 469 24.89 31.82 -18.92
CA GLY A 469 25.10 33.25 -19.11
C GLY A 469 26.57 33.68 -19.16
N PRO A 470 26.83 35.00 -19.29
CA PRO A 470 28.19 35.53 -19.32
C PRO A 470 28.97 35.25 -18.02
N PRO A 471 30.31 35.39 -18.04
CA PRO A 471 31.14 35.24 -16.84
C PRO A 471 30.62 36.11 -15.69
N GLY A 472 30.38 35.49 -14.52
CA GLY A 472 29.78 36.13 -13.35
C GLY A 472 28.28 35.89 -13.15
N SER A 473 27.67 34.99 -13.95
CA SER A 473 26.29 34.55 -13.74
C SER A 473 26.10 33.92 -12.35
N PRO A 474 24.97 34.16 -11.67
CA PRO A 474 24.72 33.62 -10.34
C PRO A 474 24.62 32.09 -10.38
N THR A 475 25.00 31.46 -9.27
CA THR A 475 24.67 30.05 -9.05
C THR A 475 23.19 29.90 -8.70
N TYR A 476 22.61 28.75 -9.05
CA TYR A 476 21.30 28.33 -8.60
C TYR A 476 21.37 26.85 -8.25
N SER A 477 20.56 26.41 -7.29
CA SER A 477 20.39 24.99 -7.01
C SER A 477 19.37 24.40 -8.00
N GLY A 478 19.74 23.33 -8.68
CA GLY A 478 18.88 22.63 -9.63
C GLY A 478 19.29 21.19 -9.84
N ASN A 479 18.40 20.42 -10.46
CA ASN A 479 18.59 18.98 -10.63
C ASN A 479 19.25 18.66 -11.99
N PRO A 480 20.45 18.04 -12.02
CA PRO A 480 21.15 17.73 -13.26
C PRO A 480 20.39 16.80 -14.21
N ALA A 481 19.68 15.78 -13.68
CA ALA A 481 18.89 14.87 -14.52
C ALA A 481 17.76 15.62 -15.24
N LEU A 482 17.14 16.59 -14.57
CA LEU A 482 16.05 17.38 -15.15
C LEU A 482 16.54 18.49 -16.08
N ALA A 483 17.81 18.90 -16.01
CA ALA A 483 18.34 20.01 -16.79
C ALA A 483 18.21 19.81 -18.32
N GLY A 484 18.24 18.56 -18.75
CA GLY A 484 18.14 18.17 -20.15
C GLY A 484 16.72 18.05 -20.69
N TRP A 485 15.67 18.55 -20.04
CA TRP A 485 14.28 18.26 -20.47
C TRP A 485 13.84 18.82 -21.84
N TYR A 486 14.63 19.71 -22.46
CA TYR A 486 14.24 20.43 -23.68
C TYR A 486 15.33 20.45 -24.74
N ASP A 487 14.90 20.64 -25.98
CA ASP A 487 15.73 21.03 -27.11
C ASP A 487 15.64 22.55 -27.32
N TYR A 488 16.76 23.17 -27.67
CA TYR A 488 16.87 24.60 -27.95
C TYR A 488 17.30 24.85 -29.39
N ASP A 489 16.49 25.62 -30.13
CA ASP A 489 16.84 26.09 -31.47
C ASP A 489 17.53 27.46 -31.39
N PRO A 490 18.84 27.56 -31.67
CA PRO A 490 19.58 28.82 -31.58
C PRO A 490 19.20 29.85 -32.65
N ALA A 491 18.49 29.46 -33.73
CA ALA A 491 18.07 30.38 -34.78
C ALA A 491 16.78 31.12 -34.43
N THR A 492 15.85 30.42 -33.79
CA THR A 492 14.53 30.97 -33.39
C THR A 492 14.44 31.28 -31.91
N HIS A 493 15.43 30.85 -31.11
CA HIS A 493 15.41 30.82 -29.66
C HIS A 493 14.24 30.01 -29.08
N ALA A 494 13.66 29.10 -29.87
CA ALA A 494 12.56 28.26 -29.44
C ALA A 494 13.05 27.16 -28.49
N VAL A 495 12.28 26.92 -27.43
CA VAL A 495 12.45 25.82 -26.48
C VAL A 495 11.32 24.83 -26.70
N SER A 496 11.65 23.58 -26.98
CA SER A 496 10.67 22.50 -27.19
C SER A 496 10.93 21.37 -26.21
N PRO A 497 9.93 20.87 -25.47
CA PRO A 497 10.13 19.72 -24.59
C PRO A 497 10.60 18.50 -25.39
N ARG A 498 11.60 17.78 -24.86
CA ARG A 498 11.98 16.46 -25.38
C ARG A 498 10.88 15.45 -25.04
N ALA A 499 10.71 14.45 -25.89
CA ALA A 499 9.85 13.31 -25.60
C ALA A 499 10.55 12.37 -24.61
N VAL A 500 10.60 12.75 -23.34
CA VAL A 500 11.28 12.02 -22.27
C VAL A 500 10.44 12.03 -21.00
N VAL A 501 10.46 10.92 -20.28
CA VAL A 501 9.84 10.79 -18.95
C VAL A 501 10.95 10.71 -17.90
N PHE A 502 10.81 11.49 -16.84
CA PHE A 502 11.69 11.43 -15.69
C PHE A 502 11.01 10.68 -14.55
N ALA A 503 11.76 9.80 -13.88
CA ALA A 503 11.38 9.26 -12.59
C ALA A 503 11.84 10.23 -11.49
N LEU A 504 11.00 10.45 -10.48
CA LEU A 504 11.25 11.36 -9.37
C LEU A 504 11.07 10.63 -8.04
N ARG A 505 11.87 11.01 -7.05
CA ARG A 505 11.58 10.83 -5.64
C ARG A 505 11.00 12.16 -5.13
N SER A 506 9.86 12.07 -4.46
CA SER A 506 9.25 13.18 -3.72
C SER A 506 10.11 13.59 -2.52
N ALA A 507 9.73 14.67 -1.82
CA ALA A 507 10.42 15.09 -0.59
C ALA A 507 10.52 13.97 0.46
N ASP A 508 9.53 13.08 0.53
CA ASP A 508 9.49 11.96 1.47
C ASP A 508 10.03 10.64 0.86
N GLY A 509 10.62 10.71 -0.34
CA GLY A 509 11.26 9.56 -1.00
C GLY A 509 10.33 8.65 -1.81
N HIS A 510 9.03 8.95 -1.89
CA HIS A 510 8.07 8.17 -2.69
C HIS A 510 8.20 8.44 -4.19
N LEU A 511 7.88 7.43 -4.99
CA LEU A 511 8.06 7.46 -6.44
C LEU A 511 6.97 8.28 -7.15
N ALA A 512 7.42 9.09 -8.09
CA ALA A 512 6.58 9.77 -9.08
C ALA A 512 7.24 9.69 -10.47
N LYS A 513 6.46 9.91 -11.51
CA LYS A 513 6.98 10.12 -12.87
C LYS A 513 6.40 11.41 -13.45
N VAL A 514 7.22 12.15 -14.19
CA VAL A 514 6.81 13.42 -14.80
C VAL A 514 7.28 13.48 -16.25
N GLN A 515 6.45 14.08 -17.09
CA GLN A 515 6.76 14.42 -18.47
C GLN A 515 6.32 15.86 -18.73
N ILE A 516 7.24 16.67 -19.26
CA ILE A 516 6.90 18.02 -19.71
C ILE A 516 6.37 17.89 -21.14
N THR A 517 5.10 18.24 -21.33
CA THR A 517 4.37 18.05 -22.60
C THR A 517 4.30 19.33 -23.42
N SER A 518 4.34 20.49 -22.78
CA SER A 518 4.47 21.78 -23.46
C SER A 518 5.20 22.79 -22.59
N TRP A 519 5.83 23.75 -23.24
CA TRP A 519 6.41 24.92 -22.59
C TRP A 519 6.23 26.14 -23.49
N ALA A 520 5.82 27.26 -22.90
CA ALA A 520 5.74 28.55 -23.59
C ALA A 520 6.04 29.68 -22.60
N ASP A 521 7.11 30.44 -22.82
CA ASP A 521 7.50 31.63 -22.04
C ASP A 521 7.57 31.42 -20.51
N GLY A 522 7.89 30.20 -20.07
CA GLY A 522 7.97 29.82 -18.65
C GLY A 522 6.69 29.20 -18.08
N VAL A 523 5.64 29.03 -18.89
CA VAL A 523 4.46 28.26 -18.54
C VAL A 523 4.66 26.81 -18.96
N PHE A 524 4.65 25.89 -18.00
CA PHE A 524 4.82 24.45 -18.20
C PHE A 524 3.46 23.76 -18.23
N ARG A 525 3.34 22.73 -19.08
CA ARG A 525 2.31 21.70 -18.94
C ARG A 525 2.96 20.36 -18.65
N LEU A 526 2.66 19.81 -17.49
CA LEU A 526 3.20 18.55 -16.99
C LEU A 526 2.13 17.47 -17.09
N GLN A 527 2.51 16.28 -17.51
CA GLN A 527 1.83 15.06 -17.11
C GLN A 527 2.62 14.42 -15.98
N TYR A 528 1.95 13.94 -14.95
CA TYR A 528 2.62 13.25 -13.85
C TYR A 528 1.76 12.13 -13.30
N ALA A 529 2.40 11.15 -12.67
CA ALA A 529 1.73 10.12 -11.90
C ALA A 529 2.52 9.86 -10.62
N PHE A 530 1.81 9.71 -9.51
CA PHE A 530 2.40 9.41 -8.20
C PHE A 530 2.11 7.97 -7.83
N ALA A 531 3.13 7.19 -7.52
CA ALA A 531 2.98 5.77 -7.24
C ALA A 531 2.27 5.49 -5.89
N GLY A 532 2.27 6.50 -5.02
CA GLY A 532 1.81 6.36 -3.64
C GLY A 532 2.95 5.93 -2.70
N PRO A 533 2.77 6.12 -1.39
CA PRO A 533 3.70 5.63 -0.38
C PRO A 533 3.88 4.11 -0.45
N GLY A 534 5.07 3.65 -0.06
CA GLY A 534 5.46 2.22 -0.05
C GLY A 534 5.62 1.56 -1.42
N ALA A 535 5.25 2.23 -2.52
CA ALA A 535 5.34 1.66 -3.86
C ALA A 535 6.80 1.52 -4.33
N THR A 536 7.10 0.38 -4.96
CA THR A 536 8.40 0.09 -5.58
C THR A 536 8.38 0.22 -7.11
N GLY A 537 7.21 0.49 -7.71
CA GLY A 537 6.97 0.60 -9.16
C GLY A 537 5.80 1.54 -9.52
N PHE A 538 5.46 1.63 -10.82
CA PHE A 538 4.47 2.58 -11.38
C PHE A 538 3.24 1.93 -12.03
#